data_AF-A0A3S2D5M0-F1
#
_entry.id   AF-A0A3S2D5M0-F1
#
_cell.length_a   1.000
_cell.length_b   1.000
_cell.length_c   1.000
_cell.angle_alpha   90.00
_cell.angle_beta   90.00
_cell.angle_gamma   90.00
#
_symmetry.space_group_name_H-M   'P 1'
#
loop_
_entity.id
_entity.type
_entity.pdbx_description
1 polymer ?
#
loop_
_entity_poly.entity_id
_entity_poly.type
_entity_poly.pdbx_seq_one_letter_code
_entity_poly.pdbx_strand_id
1 'polypeptide(L)'
;TDAAKEGGAWLEMRLQQLRAQMNEAMAKAQQFRSRHDYSVGIEAKADGTSAEPTLEELEVTAETYQKMYESFLQAYTNSVSQQSYPVADARVITAATAPLNPSAPRPKLMLAFAVVAGLIFGIGLAFVRHAFDWTIRSPRQIRDNLGVECLGELPPIGRRSGLVDQVARSPQSRYSHSLRKVRTEISLAETSRPIRFLGLTAVSNDGSKSSVASNLATLYSMSGLKTLVIDADIRRPTMTPSRLLSQSGALDLPCQDPVRLNIVRAAGRPFDILSSSTVDARHLLAPSKME
;
A
#
# COMPACT_ATOMS: atom_id res chain seq x y z
N THR A 1 -39.64 -10.53 -33.38
CA THR A 1 -41.07 -10.82 -33.15
C THR A 1 -41.98 -10.12 -34.15
N ASP A 2 -41.55 -9.02 -34.78
CA ASP A 2 -42.35 -8.36 -35.84
C ASP A 2 -42.15 -8.96 -37.24
N ALA A 3 -40.92 -9.33 -37.64
CA ALA A 3 -40.65 -9.97 -38.93
C ALA A 3 -41.42 -11.30 -39.17
N ALA A 4 -41.73 -12.04 -38.09
CA ALA A 4 -42.51 -13.27 -38.18
C ALA A 4 -44.01 -13.00 -38.40
N LYS A 5 -44.53 -11.89 -37.87
CA LYS A 5 -45.92 -11.47 -38.08
C LYS A 5 -46.12 -10.92 -39.49
N GLU A 6 -45.17 -10.13 -39.97
CA GLU A 6 -45.15 -9.62 -41.35
C GLU A 6 -45.03 -10.77 -42.37
N GLY A 7 -44.20 -11.78 -42.08
CA GLY A 7 -44.09 -12.98 -42.90
C GLY A 7 -45.40 -13.78 -42.99
N GLY A 8 -46.12 -13.96 -41.87
CA GLY A 8 -47.41 -14.63 -41.84
C GLY A 8 -48.48 -13.93 -42.67
N ALA A 9 -48.59 -12.61 -42.53
CA ALA A 9 -49.54 -11.80 -43.31
C ALA A 9 -49.25 -11.86 -44.82
N TRP A 10 -47.97 -11.82 -45.21
CA TRP A 10 -47.57 -11.98 -46.62
C TRP A 10 -47.94 -13.37 -47.16
N LEU A 11 -47.69 -14.42 -46.37
CA LEU A 11 -48.01 -15.82 -46.73
C LEU A 11 -49.51 -16.03 -46.94
N GLU A 12 -50.34 -15.49 -46.05
CA GLU A 12 -51.81 -15.56 -46.17
C GLU A 12 -52.29 -14.85 -47.44
N MET A 13 -51.79 -13.63 -47.70
CA MET A 13 -52.11 -12.89 -48.91
C MET A 13 -51.68 -13.65 -50.18
N ARG A 14 -50.50 -14.29 -50.15
CA ARG A 14 -49.98 -15.06 -51.28
C ARG A 14 -50.81 -16.32 -51.55
N LEU A 15 -51.25 -17.01 -50.51
CA LEU A 15 -52.11 -18.20 -50.63
C LEU A 15 -53.49 -17.83 -51.20
N GLN A 16 -54.05 -16.69 -50.80
CA GLN A 16 -55.29 -16.17 -51.38
C GLN A 16 -55.14 -15.82 -52.86
N GLN A 17 -54.03 -15.19 -53.25
CA GLN A 17 -53.74 -14.89 -54.65
C GLN A 17 -53.62 -16.17 -55.51
N LEU A 18 -52.88 -17.17 -55.05
CA LEU A 18 -52.73 -18.45 -55.75
C LEU A 18 -54.07 -19.19 -55.90
N ARG A 19 -54.90 -19.19 -54.85
CA ARG A 19 -56.25 -19.76 -54.91
C ARG A 19 -57.13 -19.04 -55.93
N ALA A 20 -57.04 -17.72 -56.02
CA ALA A 20 -57.79 -16.94 -57.00
C ALA A 20 -57.35 -17.26 -58.44
N GLN A 21 -56.04 -17.30 -58.69
CA GLN A 21 -55.47 -17.64 -60.01
C GLN A 21 -55.83 -19.07 -60.44
N MET A 22 -55.76 -20.03 -59.53
CA MET A 22 -56.18 -21.41 -59.77
C MET A 22 -57.67 -21.50 -60.15
N ASN A 23 -58.54 -20.81 -59.39
CA ASN A 23 -59.98 -20.78 -59.69
C ASN A 23 -60.27 -20.12 -61.05
N GLU A 24 -59.56 -19.04 -61.39
CA GLU A 24 -59.69 -18.35 -62.68
C GLU A 24 -59.24 -19.25 -63.84
N ALA A 25 -58.09 -19.91 -63.71
CA ALA A 25 -57.58 -20.85 -64.71
C ALA A 25 -58.53 -22.04 -64.91
N MET A 26 -59.03 -22.63 -63.83
CA MET A 26 -60.03 -23.70 -63.90
C MET A 26 -61.34 -23.23 -64.55
N ALA A 27 -61.81 -22.02 -64.22
CA ALA A 27 -63.01 -21.47 -64.84
C ALA A 27 -62.83 -21.25 -66.35
N LYS A 28 -61.66 -20.77 -66.79
CA LYS A 28 -61.34 -20.62 -68.22
C LYS A 28 -61.28 -21.96 -68.94
N ALA A 29 -60.61 -22.97 -68.37
CA ALA A 29 -60.57 -24.31 -68.92
C ALA A 29 -61.97 -24.95 -69.01
N GLN A 30 -62.81 -24.79 -67.97
CA GLN A 30 -64.19 -25.28 -67.96
C GLN A 30 -65.09 -24.56 -68.97
N GLN A 31 -64.95 -23.24 -69.12
CA GLN A 31 -65.68 -22.45 -70.13
C GLN A 31 -65.26 -22.83 -71.56
N PHE A 32 -63.97 -23.10 -71.77
CA PHE A 32 -63.48 -23.54 -73.07
C PHE A 32 -64.00 -24.94 -73.41
N ARG A 33 -63.96 -25.86 -72.44
CA ARG A 33 -64.52 -27.21 -72.56
C ARG A 33 -66.01 -27.18 -72.86
N SER A 34 -66.79 -26.39 -72.12
CA SER A 34 -68.24 -26.30 -72.36
C SER A 34 -68.56 -25.72 -73.74
N ARG A 35 -67.86 -24.65 -74.18
CA ARG A 35 -68.07 -24.08 -75.52
C ARG A 35 -67.74 -25.06 -76.65
N HIS A 36 -66.69 -25.89 -76.49
CA HIS A 36 -66.26 -26.83 -77.52
C HIS A 36 -66.99 -28.18 -77.50
N ASP A 37 -67.40 -28.71 -76.34
CA ASP A 37 -68.19 -29.96 -76.23
C ASP A 37 -69.56 -29.83 -76.93
N TYR A 38 -70.18 -28.63 -76.94
CA TYR A 38 -71.44 -28.40 -77.66
C TYR A 38 -71.26 -28.22 -79.18
N SER A 39 -70.02 -28.14 -79.68
CA SER A 39 -69.72 -27.93 -81.11
C SER A 39 -69.30 -29.20 -81.89
N VAL A 40 -69.35 -30.39 -81.28
CA VAL A 40 -69.06 -31.68 -81.94
C VAL A 40 -70.20 -32.16 -82.85
N GLY A 41 -70.86 -31.21 -83.49
CA GLY A 41 -71.87 -31.42 -84.51
C GLY A 41 -72.16 -30.11 -85.24
N ILE A 42 -71.14 -29.49 -85.85
CA ILE A 42 -71.18 -28.73 -87.12
C ILE A 42 -69.76 -28.19 -87.37
N GLU A 43 -69.17 -28.58 -88.50
CA GLU A 43 -67.96 -27.98 -89.05
C GLU A 43 -68.19 -26.48 -89.27
N ALA A 44 -67.43 -25.63 -88.57
CA ALA A 44 -67.31 -24.21 -88.92
C ALA A 44 -65.84 -23.81 -88.88
N LYS A 45 -65.30 -23.67 -90.10
CA LYS A 45 -63.99 -23.16 -90.46
C LYS A 45 -63.94 -21.64 -90.23
N ALA A 46 -62.98 -21.16 -89.45
CA ALA A 46 -62.50 -19.76 -89.42
C ALA A 46 -61.04 -19.85 -88.95
N ASP A 47 -59.99 -19.71 -89.76
CA ASP A 47 -59.49 -18.55 -90.51
C ASP A 47 -59.28 -17.28 -89.66
N GLY A 48 -58.01 -16.90 -89.49
CA GLY A 48 -57.58 -15.54 -89.19
C GLY A 48 -57.33 -15.14 -87.72
N THR A 49 -56.07 -15.28 -87.29
CA THR A 49 -55.34 -14.32 -86.45
C THR A 49 -55.96 -13.93 -85.10
N SER A 50 -55.82 -14.81 -84.13
CA SER A 50 -55.51 -14.50 -82.73
C SER A 50 -54.99 -15.81 -82.12
N ALA A 51 -53.91 -15.76 -81.36
CA ALA A 51 -53.37 -16.93 -80.68
C ALA A 51 -54.37 -17.38 -79.59
N GLU A 52 -55.41 -18.11 -80.00
CA GLU A 52 -56.30 -18.78 -79.07
C GLU A 52 -55.53 -19.95 -78.45
N PRO A 53 -55.37 -19.97 -77.12
CA PRO A 53 -54.65 -21.03 -76.44
C PRO A 53 -55.37 -22.36 -76.68
N THR A 54 -54.61 -23.41 -76.95
CA THR A 54 -55.18 -24.75 -77.13
C THR A 54 -55.78 -25.26 -75.82
N LEU A 55 -56.75 -26.19 -75.90
CA LEU A 55 -57.35 -26.80 -74.70
C LEU A 55 -56.27 -27.44 -73.80
N GLU A 56 -55.27 -28.07 -74.41
CA GLU A 56 -54.12 -28.64 -73.71
C GLU A 56 -53.32 -27.57 -72.93
N GLU A 57 -53.14 -26.37 -73.47
CA GLU A 57 -52.44 -25.28 -72.79
C GLU A 57 -53.24 -24.75 -71.58
N LEU A 58 -54.57 -24.66 -71.68
CA LEU A 58 -55.46 -24.26 -70.59
C LEU A 58 -55.51 -25.31 -69.46
N GLU A 59 -55.47 -26.60 -69.81
CA GLU A 59 -55.43 -27.68 -68.83
C GLU A 59 -54.07 -27.75 -68.11
N VAL A 60 -52.96 -27.63 -68.86
CA VAL A 60 -51.61 -27.59 -68.29
C VAL A 60 -51.44 -26.39 -67.36
N THR A 61 -51.97 -25.23 -67.71
CA THR A 61 -51.92 -24.04 -66.83
C THR A 61 -52.75 -24.24 -65.56
N ALA A 62 -53.96 -24.80 -65.65
CA ALA A 62 -54.78 -25.12 -64.48
C ALA A 62 -54.10 -26.14 -63.55
N GLU A 63 -53.50 -27.20 -64.11
CA GLU A 63 -52.76 -28.21 -63.35
C GLU A 63 -51.51 -27.60 -62.69
N THR A 64 -50.83 -26.67 -63.36
CA THR A 64 -49.66 -25.97 -62.81
C THR A 64 -50.05 -25.12 -61.60
N TYR A 65 -51.15 -24.36 -61.68
CA TYR A 65 -51.64 -23.58 -60.54
C TYR A 65 -52.10 -24.47 -59.38
N GLN A 66 -52.71 -25.61 -59.67
CA GLN A 66 -53.07 -26.59 -58.65
C GLN A 66 -51.83 -27.12 -57.90
N LYS A 67 -50.82 -27.59 -58.64
CA LYS A 67 -49.56 -28.09 -58.05
C LYS A 67 -48.84 -27.02 -57.24
N MET A 68 -48.81 -25.78 -57.74
CA MET A 68 -48.25 -24.65 -57.00
C MET A 68 -49.02 -24.44 -55.69
N TYR A 69 -50.34 -24.38 -55.72
CA TYR A 69 -51.18 -24.21 -54.53
C TYR A 69 -50.95 -25.32 -53.49
N GLU A 70 -50.93 -26.58 -53.92
CA GLU A 70 -50.68 -27.74 -53.05
C GLU A 70 -49.29 -27.67 -52.41
N SER A 71 -48.24 -27.35 -53.19
CA SER A 71 -46.88 -27.21 -52.67
C SER A 71 -46.74 -26.08 -51.63
N PHE A 72 -47.40 -24.95 -51.86
CA PHE A 72 -47.41 -23.83 -50.91
C PHE A 72 -48.19 -24.16 -49.63
N LEU A 73 -49.33 -24.84 -49.76
CA LEU A 73 -50.12 -25.27 -48.61
C LEU A 73 -49.32 -26.23 -47.73
N GLN A 74 -48.59 -27.17 -48.34
CA GLN A 74 -47.74 -28.11 -47.63
C GLN A 74 -46.56 -27.40 -46.94
N ALA A 75 -45.92 -26.44 -47.60
CA ALA A 75 -44.88 -25.62 -46.99
C ALA A 75 -45.40 -24.78 -45.81
N TYR A 76 -46.63 -24.25 -45.92
CA TYR A 76 -47.31 -23.51 -44.85
C TYR A 76 -47.58 -24.39 -43.64
N THR A 77 -48.19 -25.57 -43.81
CA THR A 77 -48.48 -26.49 -42.70
C THR A 77 -47.20 -26.94 -42.00
N ASN A 78 -46.14 -27.21 -42.76
CA ASN A 78 -44.84 -27.58 -42.20
C ASN A 78 -44.24 -26.44 -41.37
N SER A 79 -44.31 -25.19 -41.87
CA SER A 79 -43.80 -24.02 -41.16
C SER A 79 -44.57 -23.74 -39.87
N VAL A 80 -45.91 -23.77 -39.90
CA VAL A 80 -46.75 -23.58 -38.70
C VAL A 80 -46.48 -24.68 -37.67
N SER A 81 -46.30 -25.93 -38.10
CA SER A 81 -45.98 -27.04 -37.19
C SER A 81 -44.62 -26.89 -36.51
N GLN A 82 -43.58 -26.44 -37.24
CA GLN A 82 -42.25 -26.18 -36.70
C GLN A 82 -42.20 -24.93 -35.82
N GLN A 83 -43.14 -24.00 -36.02
CA GLN A 83 -43.30 -22.83 -35.18
C GLN A 83 -44.07 -23.10 -33.88
N SER A 84 -44.41 -24.37 -33.61
CA SER A 84 -44.71 -24.84 -32.26
C SER A 84 -43.46 -24.65 -31.43
N TYR A 85 -43.31 -23.43 -30.88
CA TYR A 85 -42.40 -23.17 -29.77
C TYR A 85 -42.58 -24.34 -28.80
N PRO A 86 -41.49 -24.98 -28.32
CA PRO A 86 -41.63 -25.79 -27.14
C PRO A 86 -42.16 -24.82 -26.08
N VAL A 87 -43.46 -24.89 -25.81
CA VAL A 87 -44.03 -24.34 -24.60
C VAL A 87 -43.39 -25.21 -23.54
N ALA A 88 -42.21 -24.77 -23.08
CA ALA A 88 -41.63 -25.29 -21.88
C ALA A 88 -42.67 -24.97 -20.82
N ASP A 89 -43.53 -25.95 -20.55
CA ASP A 89 -44.51 -25.91 -19.48
C ASP A 89 -43.71 -25.96 -18.18
N ALA A 90 -43.09 -24.82 -17.86
CA ALA A 90 -42.27 -24.62 -16.69
C ALA A 90 -43.20 -24.45 -15.51
N ARG A 91 -43.82 -25.56 -15.10
CA ARG A 91 -44.57 -25.62 -13.87
C ARG A 91 -43.58 -25.66 -12.72
N VAL A 92 -43.62 -24.65 -11.86
CA VAL A 92 -42.82 -24.64 -10.62
C VAL A 92 -43.31 -25.80 -9.75
N ILE A 93 -42.54 -26.89 -9.70
CA ILE A 93 -42.88 -28.09 -8.91
C ILE A 93 -42.67 -27.78 -7.42
N THR A 94 -41.59 -27.08 -7.08
CA THR A 94 -41.26 -26.65 -5.71
C THR A 94 -40.56 -25.30 -5.73
N ALA A 95 -40.84 -24.46 -4.73
CA ALA A 95 -40.09 -23.24 -4.51
C ALA A 95 -38.66 -23.57 -4.06
N ALA A 96 -37.67 -22.77 -4.47
CA ALA A 96 -36.29 -22.95 -4.06
C ALA A 96 -36.18 -22.86 -2.52
N THR A 97 -35.64 -23.91 -1.91
CA THR A 97 -35.42 -23.93 -0.46
C THR A 97 -34.31 -22.94 -0.11
N ALA A 98 -34.54 -22.07 0.87
CA ALA A 98 -33.50 -21.19 1.37
C ALA A 98 -32.31 -22.03 1.88
N PRO A 99 -31.07 -21.67 1.54
CA PRO A 99 -29.91 -22.45 1.95
C PRO A 99 -29.75 -22.37 3.47
N LEU A 100 -29.52 -23.52 4.11
CA LEU A 100 -29.32 -23.62 5.57
C LEU A 100 -28.11 -22.82 6.08
N ASN A 101 -27.15 -22.53 5.18
CA ASN A 101 -26.00 -21.68 5.44
C ASN A 101 -25.84 -20.68 4.30
N PRO A 102 -25.33 -19.46 4.57
CA PRO A 102 -25.05 -18.49 3.53
C PRO A 102 -24.10 -19.09 2.49
N SER A 103 -24.53 -19.09 1.23
CA SER A 103 -23.76 -19.61 0.10
C SER A 103 -22.55 -18.74 -0.23
N ALA A 104 -22.70 -17.43 -0.03
CA ALA A 104 -21.63 -16.44 -0.13
C ALA A 104 -21.97 -15.19 0.72
N PRO A 105 -20.96 -14.43 1.19
CA PRO A 105 -19.53 -14.77 1.25
C PRO A 105 -19.22 -15.79 2.35
N ARG A 106 -18.08 -16.50 2.25
CA ARG A 106 -17.60 -17.46 3.28
C ARG A 106 -16.77 -16.72 4.34
N PRO A 107 -17.33 -16.27 5.48
CA PRO A 107 -16.66 -15.33 6.39
C PRO A 107 -15.39 -15.90 7.02
N LYS A 108 -15.37 -17.22 7.30
CA LYS A 108 -14.19 -17.89 7.88
C LYS A 108 -12.98 -17.86 6.96
N LEU A 109 -13.18 -18.02 5.65
CA LEU A 109 -12.09 -17.94 4.67
C LEU A 109 -11.61 -16.50 4.53
N MET A 110 -12.51 -15.54 4.45
CA MET A 110 -12.15 -14.12 4.40
C MET A 110 -11.36 -13.69 5.64
N LEU A 111 -11.77 -14.13 6.83
CA LEU A 111 -11.04 -13.90 8.08
C LEU A 111 -9.64 -14.51 8.02
N ALA A 112 -9.51 -15.77 7.57
CA ALA A 112 -8.21 -16.42 7.45
C ALA A 112 -7.26 -15.66 6.50
N PHE A 113 -7.76 -15.23 5.34
CA PHE A 113 -6.98 -14.40 4.41
C PHE A 113 -6.62 -13.04 4.99
N ALA A 114 -7.55 -12.38 5.69
CA ALA A 114 -7.29 -11.09 6.33
C ALA A 114 -6.21 -11.18 7.41
N VAL A 115 -6.22 -12.25 8.22
CA VAL A 115 -5.20 -12.49 9.24
C VAL A 115 -3.82 -12.70 8.60
N VAL A 116 -3.73 -13.55 7.59
CA VAL A 116 -2.46 -13.82 6.89
C VAL A 116 -1.93 -12.56 6.19
N ALA A 117 -2.79 -11.85 5.46
CA ALA A 117 -2.42 -10.61 4.80
C ALA A 117 -1.99 -9.52 5.80
N GLY A 118 -2.72 -9.37 6.91
CA GLY A 118 -2.38 -8.43 7.98
C GLY A 118 -1.05 -8.74 8.65
N LEU A 119 -0.73 -10.02 8.86
CA LEU A 119 0.54 -10.45 9.44
C LEU A 119 1.71 -10.17 8.49
N ILE A 120 1.58 -10.48 7.20
CA ILE A 120 2.58 -10.17 6.18
C ILE A 120 2.79 -8.66 6.10
N PHE A 121 1.71 -7.88 6.06
CA PHE A 121 1.78 -6.42 6.00
C PHE A 121 2.41 -5.83 7.26
N GLY A 122 2.08 -6.35 8.45
CA GLY A 122 2.65 -5.92 9.71
C GLY A 122 4.16 -6.20 9.81
N ILE A 123 4.59 -7.38 9.39
CA ILE A 123 6.03 -7.72 9.30
C ILE A 123 6.73 -6.81 8.30
N GLY A 124 6.13 -6.60 7.11
CA GLY A 124 6.67 -5.69 6.10
C GLY A 124 6.86 -4.27 6.65
N LEU A 125 5.85 -3.74 7.33
CA LEU A 125 5.91 -2.42 7.96
C LEU A 125 6.98 -2.35 9.07
N ALA A 126 7.14 -3.41 9.85
CA ALA A 126 8.19 -3.49 10.87
C ALA A 126 9.59 -3.44 10.25
N PHE A 127 9.81 -4.14 9.13
CA PHE A 127 11.07 -4.10 8.39
C PHE A 127 11.33 -2.73 7.76
N VAL A 128 10.31 -2.10 7.16
CA VAL A 128 10.43 -0.74 6.62
C VAL A 128 10.80 0.23 7.74
N ARG A 129 10.10 0.16 8.88
CA ARG A 129 10.42 0.96 10.06
C ARG A 129 11.84 0.71 10.57
N HIS A 130 12.32 -0.54 10.51
CA HIS A 130 13.68 -0.89 10.91
C HIS A 130 14.74 -0.39 9.93
N ALA A 131 14.46 -0.42 8.62
CA ALA A 131 15.35 0.11 7.59
C ALA A 131 15.52 1.63 7.69
N PHE A 132 14.47 2.34 8.12
CA PHE A 132 14.53 3.77 8.43
C PHE A 132 15.09 4.08 9.83
N ASP A 133 15.57 3.09 10.58
CA ASP A 133 16.18 3.30 11.88
C ASP A 133 17.70 3.53 11.74
N TRP A 134 18.10 4.80 11.77
CA TRP A 134 19.49 5.27 11.68
C TRP A 134 20.21 5.25 13.04
N THR A 135 19.68 4.49 14.01
CA THR A 135 20.31 4.33 15.32
C THR A 135 21.62 3.54 15.19
N ILE A 136 22.72 4.16 15.63
CA ILE A 136 24.03 3.51 15.76
C ILE A 136 23.97 2.51 16.93
N ARG A 137 24.18 1.22 16.64
CA ARG A 137 24.14 0.12 17.63
C ARG A 137 25.49 -0.55 17.83
N SER A 138 26.46 -0.28 16.96
CA SER A 138 27.78 -0.91 17.00
C SER A 138 28.90 0.13 16.89
N PRO A 139 30.02 -0.06 17.61
CA PRO A 139 31.18 0.82 17.50
C PRO A 139 31.80 0.76 16.09
N ARG A 140 31.64 -0.37 15.37
CA ARG A 140 32.09 -0.49 13.97
C ARG A 140 31.35 0.48 13.06
N GLN A 141 30.04 0.65 13.29
CA GLN A 141 29.23 1.61 12.53
C GLN A 141 29.69 3.05 12.75
N ILE A 142 30.30 3.40 13.89
CA ILE A 142 30.86 4.74 14.10
C ILE A 142 32.05 4.96 13.17
N ARG A 143 32.97 3.99 13.11
CA ARG A 143 34.14 4.07 12.24
C ARG A 143 33.75 4.07 10.77
N ASP A 144 32.85 3.17 10.36
CA ASP A 144 32.47 3.02 8.95
C ASP A 144 31.67 4.23 8.44
N ASN A 145 30.79 4.84 9.27
CA ASN A 145 29.94 5.95 8.84
C ASN A 145 30.54 7.34 9.10
N LEU A 146 31.29 7.52 10.21
CA LEU A 146 31.84 8.83 10.61
C LEU A 146 33.36 8.95 10.40
N GLY A 147 34.07 7.84 10.15
CA GLY A 147 35.52 7.85 10.01
C GLY A 147 36.28 8.15 11.31
N VAL A 148 35.63 8.06 12.46
CA VAL A 148 36.23 8.33 13.78
C VAL A 148 36.34 7.05 14.59
N GLU A 149 37.43 6.92 15.35
CA GLU A 149 37.65 5.75 16.21
C GLU A 149 36.78 5.83 17.46
N CYS A 150 36.24 4.68 17.87
CA CYS A 150 35.45 4.59 19.09
C CYS A 150 36.37 4.42 20.30
N LEU A 151 36.50 5.46 21.13
CA LEU A 151 37.32 5.41 22.36
C LEU A 151 36.80 4.43 23.41
N GLY A 152 35.50 4.10 23.38
CA GLY A 152 34.91 3.10 24.26
C GLY A 152 33.40 3.24 24.43
N GLU A 153 32.78 2.15 24.89
CA GLU A 153 31.35 2.06 25.16
C GLU A 153 31.08 2.14 26.66
N LEU A 154 30.15 3.00 27.07
CA LEU A 154 29.77 3.16 28.46
C LEU A 154 28.39 2.50 28.70
N PRO A 155 28.28 1.57 29.67
CA PRO A 155 26.99 0.98 29.99
C PRO A 155 26.04 2.03 30.56
N PRO A 156 24.71 1.93 30.30
CA PRO A 156 23.75 2.85 30.85
C PRO A 156 23.72 2.73 32.38
N ILE A 157 23.90 3.85 33.07
CA ILE A 157 23.72 3.93 34.52
C ILE A 157 22.26 4.32 34.79
N GLY A 158 21.55 3.55 35.62
CA GLY A 158 20.17 3.85 35.97
C GLY A 158 20.04 5.21 36.67
N ARG A 159 18.96 5.95 36.38
CA ARG A 159 18.67 7.32 36.89
C ARG A 159 18.72 7.50 38.42
N ARG A 160 18.72 6.40 39.20
CA ARG A 160 18.72 6.40 40.68
C ARG A 160 20.11 6.35 41.32
N SER A 161 21.15 5.93 40.61
CA SER A 161 22.51 6.00 41.14
C SER A 161 23.05 7.39 40.82
N GLY A 162 23.42 8.16 41.85
CA GLY A 162 23.95 9.50 41.68
C GLY A 162 25.06 9.49 40.63
N LEU A 163 24.75 10.02 39.45
CA LEU A 163 25.48 9.86 38.18
C LEU A 163 26.90 10.48 38.23
N VAL A 164 27.21 11.12 39.34
CA VAL A 164 28.41 11.89 39.57
C VAL A 164 29.24 11.17 40.63
N ASP A 165 30.48 10.85 40.28
CA ASP A 165 31.46 10.17 41.15
C ASP A 165 31.23 8.66 41.37
N GLN A 166 30.53 8.01 40.43
CA GLN A 166 30.36 6.56 40.36
C GLN A 166 31.70 5.81 40.43
N VAL A 167 32.75 6.38 39.85
CA VAL A 167 34.07 5.73 39.81
C VAL A 167 34.73 5.70 41.19
N ALA A 168 34.57 6.76 41.99
CA ALA A 168 35.06 6.77 43.35
C ALA A 168 34.27 5.80 44.25
N ARG A 169 32.94 5.78 44.10
CA ARG A 169 32.05 4.95 44.93
C ARG A 169 32.10 3.47 44.59
N SER A 170 32.24 3.11 43.32
CA SER A 170 32.24 1.73 42.86
C SER A 170 33.32 1.50 41.81
N PRO A 171 34.60 1.40 42.25
CA PRO A 171 35.74 1.25 41.36
C PRO A 171 35.69 0.00 40.48
N GLN A 172 35.03 -1.08 40.93
CA GLN A 172 34.90 -2.36 40.22
C GLN A 172 33.65 -2.44 39.34
N SER A 173 32.88 -1.36 39.19
CA SER A 173 31.67 -1.38 38.36
C SER A 173 32.01 -1.50 36.87
N ARG A 174 31.09 -2.07 36.07
CA ARG A 174 31.23 -2.14 34.60
C ARG A 174 31.44 -0.76 33.97
N TYR A 175 30.80 0.27 34.52
CA TYR A 175 30.99 1.65 34.09
C TYR A 175 32.42 2.15 34.36
N SER A 176 32.93 1.93 35.58
CA SER A 176 34.30 2.32 35.96
C SER A 176 35.36 1.61 35.13
N HIS A 177 35.19 0.31 34.84
CA HIS A 177 36.08 -0.41 33.93
C HIS A 177 36.07 0.17 32.53
N SER A 178 34.88 0.47 31.99
CA SER A 178 34.73 1.03 30.65
C SER A 178 35.37 2.42 30.56
N LEU A 179 35.21 3.27 31.59
CA LEU A 179 35.82 4.59 31.62
C LEU A 179 37.35 4.53 31.79
N ARG A 180 37.89 3.53 32.50
CA ARG A 180 39.35 3.27 32.54
C ARG A 180 39.90 2.83 31.18
N LYS A 181 39.14 2.04 30.41
CA LYS A 181 39.51 1.71 29.03
C LYS A 181 39.59 2.97 28.17
N VAL A 182 38.56 3.82 28.21
CA VAL A 182 38.56 5.13 27.51
C VAL A 182 39.79 5.97 27.89
N ARG A 183 40.11 6.05 29.18
CA ARG A 183 41.32 6.75 29.64
C ARG A 183 42.61 6.14 29.07
N THR A 184 42.69 4.81 29.01
CA THR A 184 43.87 4.12 28.45
C THR A 184 44.04 4.45 26.98
N GLU A 185 42.95 4.48 26.21
CA GLU A 185 42.97 4.90 24.80
C GLU A 185 43.41 6.36 24.63
N ILE A 186 42.93 7.26 25.49
CA ILE A 186 43.38 8.67 25.48
C ILE A 186 44.89 8.76 25.81
N SER A 187 45.37 8.00 26.80
CA SER A 187 46.79 7.96 27.16
C SER A 187 47.67 7.34 26.05
N LEU A 188 47.13 6.40 25.27
CA LEU A 188 47.81 5.88 24.09
C LEU A 188 47.95 6.96 23.02
N ALA A 189 46.91 7.76 22.79
CA ALA A 189 46.97 8.91 21.88
C ALA A 189 47.97 10.00 22.35
N GLU A 190 48.15 10.16 23.66
CA GLU A 190 49.15 11.09 24.23
C GLU A 190 50.60 10.76 23.83
N THR A 191 50.90 9.49 23.50
CA THR A 191 52.25 9.05 23.09
C THR A 191 52.76 9.85 21.90
N SER A 192 51.86 10.28 21.01
CA SER A 192 52.21 11.10 19.84
C SER A 192 52.29 12.59 20.17
N ARG A 193 51.39 13.11 21.01
CA ARG A 193 51.32 14.53 21.40
C ARG A 193 50.74 14.66 22.81
N PRO A 194 51.35 15.46 23.71
CA PRO A 194 50.82 15.63 25.06
C PRO A 194 49.45 16.33 25.02
N ILE A 195 48.40 15.65 25.48
CA ILE A 195 47.04 16.18 25.53
C ILE A 195 46.86 16.91 26.87
N ARG A 196 46.84 18.25 26.83
CA ARG A 196 46.56 19.07 28.03
C ARG A 196 45.12 19.52 28.16
N PHE A 197 44.37 19.48 27.07
CA PHE A 197 43.00 19.95 27.00
C PHE A 197 42.15 18.88 26.32
N LEU A 198 41.08 18.46 27.00
CA LEU A 198 40.12 17.48 26.49
C LEU A 198 38.74 18.12 26.44
N GLY A 199 38.24 18.36 25.21
CA GLY A 199 36.88 18.82 24.98
C GLY A 199 35.90 17.65 24.95
N LEU A 200 34.80 17.76 25.70
CA LEU A 200 33.74 16.75 25.69
C LEU A 200 32.45 17.36 25.13
N THR A 201 31.94 16.76 24.07
CA THR A 201 30.68 17.15 23.42
C THR A 201 29.74 15.96 23.32
N ALA A 202 28.43 16.21 23.29
CA ALA A 202 27.45 15.15 23.12
C ALA A 202 26.40 15.53 22.08
N VAL A 203 25.94 14.53 21.32
CA VAL A 203 24.86 14.65 20.34
C VAL A 203 23.50 14.76 21.04
N SER A 204 23.30 14.03 22.14
CA SER A 204 22.09 14.09 22.95
C SER A 204 22.27 14.94 24.21
N ASN A 205 21.18 15.57 24.67
CA ASN A 205 21.22 16.53 25.78
C ASN A 205 20.87 15.89 27.14
N ASP A 206 21.18 14.60 27.28
CA ASP A 206 20.63 13.74 28.35
C ASP A 206 21.39 13.86 29.68
N GLY A 207 22.30 14.83 29.79
CA GLY A 207 23.18 15.02 30.96
C GLY A 207 24.32 13.99 31.05
N SER A 208 24.38 13.02 30.13
CA SER A 208 25.44 12.00 30.06
C SER A 208 26.84 12.61 29.95
N LYS A 209 27.00 13.69 29.16
CA LYS A 209 28.28 14.41 28.99
C LYS A 209 28.91 14.84 30.31
N SER A 210 28.10 15.42 31.21
CA SER A 210 28.56 16.00 32.47
C SER A 210 28.94 14.92 33.47
N SER A 211 28.25 13.79 33.42
CA SER A 211 28.60 12.62 34.21
C SER A 211 29.85 11.93 33.73
N VAL A 212 30.04 11.79 32.42
CA VAL A 212 31.30 11.28 31.85
C VAL A 212 32.44 12.23 32.21
N ALA A 213 32.27 13.54 32.02
CA ALA A 213 33.25 14.56 32.37
C ALA A 213 33.67 14.48 33.85
N SER A 214 32.70 14.43 34.77
CA SER A 214 33.00 14.35 36.21
C SER A 214 33.73 13.06 36.58
N ASN A 215 33.27 11.91 36.09
CA ASN A 215 33.88 10.63 36.45
C ASN A 215 35.26 10.46 35.82
N LEU A 216 35.46 10.99 34.62
CA LEU A 216 36.75 10.99 33.94
C LEU A 216 37.73 11.91 34.68
N ALA A 217 37.27 13.08 35.15
CA ALA A 217 38.07 13.97 35.96
C ALA A 217 38.47 13.35 37.32
N THR A 218 37.54 12.65 37.98
CA THR A 218 37.85 11.84 39.16
C THR A 218 38.94 10.81 38.85
N LEU A 219 38.84 10.09 37.72
CA LEU A 219 39.85 9.10 37.31
C LEU A 219 41.23 9.70 37.08
N TYR A 220 41.33 10.84 36.41
CA TYR A 220 42.61 11.52 36.17
C TYR A 220 43.21 12.05 37.47
N SER A 221 42.38 12.62 38.34
CA SER A 221 42.87 13.10 39.63
C SER A 221 43.28 11.98 40.57
N MET A 222 42.58 10.84 40.58
CA MET A 222 42.98 9.65 41.34
C MET A 222 44.33 9.07 40.89
N SER A 223 44.76 9.33 39.66
CA SER A 223 46.12 9.00 39.21
C SER A 223 47.18 10.06 39.52
N GLY A 224 46.84 11.09 40.29
CA GLY A 224 47.77 12.14 40.71
C GLY A 224 47.89 13.31 39.72
N LEU A 225 47.06 13.38 38.68
CA LEU A 225 47.08 14.49 37.74
C LEU A 225 46.22 15.66 38.26
N LYS A 226 46.79 16.87 38.25
CA LYS A 226 46.05 18.10 38.55
C LYS A 226 45.00 18.32 37.48
N THR A 227 43.74 18.10 37.83
CA THR A 227 42.62 18.10 36.88
C THR A 227 41.67 19.25 37.20
N LEU A 228 41.40 20.08 36.20
CA LEU A 228 40.42 21.16 36.24
C LEU A 228 39.27 20.82 35.30
N VAL A 229 38.04 20.80 35.80
CA VAL A 229 36.83 20.66 35.00
C VAL A 229 36.26 22.04 34.73
N ILE A 230 36.06 22.36 33.46
CA ILE A 230 35.43 23.62 33.04
C ILE A 230 34.05 23.27 32.50
N ASP A 231 33.00 23.73 33.18
CA ASP A 231 31.65 23.67 32.63
C ASP A 231 31.51 24.77 31.57
N ALA A 232 31.52 24.37 30.31
CA ALA A 232 31.33 25.26 29.16
C ALA A 232 29.88 25.25 28.64
N ASP A 233 28.94 24.57 29.33
CA ASP A 233 27.53 24.59 28.94
C ASP A 233 26.80 25.76 29.58
N ILE A 234 26.65 26.85 28.81
CA ILE A 234 25.91 28.05 29.20
C ILE A 234 24.40 27.79 29.16
N ARG A 235 23.94 26.88 28.29
CA ARG A 235 22.50 26.66 28.04
C ARG A 235 21.87 25.86 29.17
N ARG A 236 22.58 24.85 29.69
CA ARG A 236 22.14 24.01 30.81
C ARG A 236 23.32 23.63 31.70
N PRO A 237 23.73 24.50 32.63
CA PRO A 237 24.71 24.14 33.64
C PRO A 237 24.18 22.97 34.48
N THR A 238 24.77 21.80 34.31
CA THR A 238 24.44 20.60 35.10
C THR A 238 25.49 20.31 36.16
N MET A 239 26.68 20.93 36.04
CA MET A 239 27.80 20.79 36.97
C MET A 239 27.90 21.99 37.93
N THR A 240 26.77 22.62 38.26
CA THR A 240 26.72 23.70 39.24
C THR A 240 27.12 23.18 40.63
N PRO A 241 27.97 23.89 41.38
CA PRO A 241 28.36 23.53 42.74
C PRO A 241 27.15 23.24 43.64
N SER A 242 26.05 24.00 43.52
CA SER A 242 24.81 23.78 44.28
C SER A 242 24.18 22.40 44.08
N ARG A 243 24.23 21.85 42.86
CA ARG A 243 23.72 20.51 42.53
C ARG A 243 24.70 19.39 42.92
N LEU A 244 25.98 19.72 43.02
CA LEU A 244 27.05 18.81 43.42
C LEU A 244 27.26 18.78 44.93
N LEU A 245 26.91 19.86 45.65
CA LEU A 245 27.15 20.05 47.07
C LEU A 245 25.97 19.68 47.96
N SER A 246 24.75 19.48 47.41
CA SER A 246 23.54 19.16 48.19
C SER A 246 23.37 20.04 49.45
N GLN A 247 23.92 21.24 49.42
CA GLN A 247 23.85 22.24 50.48
C GLN A 247 23.28 23.51 49.85
N SER A 248 22.12 23.90 50.37
CA SER A 248 21.36 25.11 50.07
C SER A 248 22.10 26.38 50.52
N GLY A 249 23.32 26.60 50.03
CA GLY A 249 24.18 27.69 50.50
C GLY A 249 25.36 28.05 49.61
N ALA A 250 25.55 27.42 48.45
CA ALA A 250 26.45 27.97 47.43
C ALA A 250 25.71 29.11 46.73
N LEU A 251 25.73 30.29 47.38
CA LEU A 251 25.40 31.58 46.82
C LEU A 251 25.87 31.66 45.37
N ASP A 252 25.05 32.23 44.49
CA ASP A 252 25.51 32.84 43.24
C ASP A 252 26.66 33.79 43.60
N LEU A 253 27.88 33.25 43.63
CA LEU A 253 29.07 34.03 43.85
C LEU A 253 29.17 34.92 42.62
N PRO A 254 29.03 36.25 42.76
CA PRO A 254 29.20 37.15 41.64
C PRO A 254 30.58 36.87 41.02
N CYS A 255 30.68 36.87 39.69
CA CYS A 255 31.94 36.71 38.98
C CYS A 255 33.01 37.60 39.63
N GLN A 256 33.97 37.00 40.35
CA GLN A 256 35.10 37.73 40.90
C GLN A 256 36.23 37.63 39.89
N ASP A 257 36.66 38.77 39.35
CA ASP A 257 37.89 38.83 38.58
C ASP A 257 39.10 38.92 39.50
N PRO A 258 40.18 38.15 39.25
CA PRO A 258 40.42 37.29 38.10
C PRO A 258 39.82 35.86 38.23
N VAL A 259 39.64 35.18 37.08
CA VAL A 259 39.14 33.77 36.94
C VAL A 259 39.69 32.78 37.97
N ARG A 260 40.91 32.99 38.49
CA ARG A 260 41.51 32.17 39.55
C ARG A 260 40.70 32.13 40.85
N LEU A 261 39.96 33.20 41.17
CA LEU A 261 39.08 33.28 42.34
C LEU A 261 37.79 32.47 42.16
N ASN A 262 37.45 32.13 40.92
CA ASN A 262 36.23 31.38 40.57
C ASN A 262 36.48 29.86 40.48
N ILE A 263 37.74 29.42 40.64
CA ILE A 263 38.09 27.99 40.70
C ILE A 263 37.76 27.49 42.11
N VAL A 264 36.75 26.64 42.19
CA VAL A 264 36.32 26.06 43.46
C VAL A 264 36.79 24.60 43.52
N ARG A 265 37.40 24.21 44.64
CA ARG A 265 37.65 22.80 44.91
C ARG A 265 36.32 22.16 45.32
N ALA A 266 35.79 21.26 44.50
CA ALA A 266 34.52 20.61 44.80
C ALA A 266 34.65 19.79 46.10
N ALA A 267 33.81 20.08 47.09
CA ALA A 267 33.89 19.43 48.40
C ALA A 267 33.79 17.89 48.27
N GLY A 268 34.76 17.18 48.84
CA GLY A 268 34.82 15.72 48.80
C GLY A 268 35.28 15.10 47.47
N ARG A 269 35.80 15.90 46.52
CA ARG A 269 36.29 15.41 45.22
C ARG A 269 37.75 15.74 44.98
N PRO A 270 38.45 14.93 44.17
CA PRO A 270 39.89 15.11 43.98
C PRO A 270 40.22 16.16 42.90
N PHE A 271 39.24 16.78 42.23
CA PHE A 271 39.46 17.74 41.12
C PHE A 271 38.88 19.13 41.41
N ASP A 272 39.42 20.13 40.72
CA ASP A 272 38.95 21.52 40.80
C ASP A 272 37.90 21.78 39.70
N ILE A 273 36.92 22.66 39.96
CA ILE A 273 35.86 22.98 39.02
C ILE A 273 35.73 24.49 38.78
N LEU A 274 35.51 24.86 37.51
CA LEU A 274 35.11 26.18 37.06
C LEU A 274 33.70 26.08 36.48
N SER A 275 32.72 26.63 37.19
CA SER A 275 31.31 26.61 36.80
C SER A 275 31.00 27.69 35.76
N SER A 276 30.08 27.41 34.82
CA SER A 276 29.61 28.40 33.84
C SER A 276 28.78 29.52 34.45
N SER A 277 28.30 29.35 35.69
CA SER A 277 27.61 30.41 36.45
C SER A 277 28.55 31.51 36.94
N THR A 278 29.86 31.25 36.99
CA THR A 278 30.84 32.13 37.66
C THR A 278 31.77 32.83 36.68
N VAL A 279 31.67 32.55 35.38
CA VAL A 279 32.45 33.23 34.34
C VAL A 279 31.55 33.44 33.12
N ASP A 280 31.52 34.66 32.57
CA ASP A 280 30.92 34.86 31.25
C ASP A 280 31.73 34.03 30.23
N ALA A 281 31.17 32.89 29.84
CA ALA A 281 31.83 31.91 28.99
C ALA A 281 32.26 32.47 27.62
N ARG A 282 31.73 33.63 27.22
CA ARG A 282 32.22 34.40 26.06
C ARG A 282 33.70 34.78 26.19
N HIS A 283 34.15 35.09 27.40
CA HIS A 283 35.56 35.42 27.68
C HIS A 283 36.46 34.19 27.85
N LEU A 284 35.91 32.99 28.05
CA LEU A 284 36.68 31.73 28.14
C LEU A 284 37.05 31.16 26.77
N LEU A 285 36.23 31.41 25.75
CA LEU A 285 36.41 30.90 24.38
C LEU A 285 37.02 31.93 23.43
N ALA A 286 37.03 33.21 23.81
CA ALA A 286 37.70 34.25 23.05
C ALA A 286 39.21 34.24 23.36
N PRO A 287 40.08 33.91 22.39
CA PRO A 287 41.52 34.04 22.61
C PRO A 287 41.85 35.53 22.81
N SER A 288 42.47 35.87 23.95
CA SER A 288 42.89 37.25 24.27
C SER A 288 44.06 37.77 23.41
N LYS A 289 44.39 37.09 22.31
CA LYS A 289 45.50 37.39 21.40
C LYS A 289 45.12 37.14 19.94
N MET A 290 44.10 37.86 19.47
CA MET A 290 43.78 38.01 18.04
C MET A 290 43.66 39.50 17.67
N GLU A 291 44.56 40.32 18.22
CA GLU A 291 44.99 41.60 17.67
C GLU A 291 46.51 41.59 17.55
#